data_AF-A0A1L5KIR8-F1
#
_entry.id   AF-A0A1L5KIR8-F1
#
_cell.length_a   1.000
_cell.length_b   1.000
_cell.length_c   1.000
_cell.angle_alpha   90.00
_cell.angle_beta   90.00
_cell.angle_gamma   90.00
#
_symmetry.space_group_name_H-M   'P 1'
#
loop_
_entity.id
_entity.type
_entity.pdbx_description
1 polymer ?
#
loop_
_entity_poly.entity_id
_entity_poly.type
_entity_poly.pdbx_seq_one_letter_code
_entity_poly.pdbx_strand_id
1 'polypeptide(L)' 'MNDRYLEALEQYEMEVTTVRKGRGAWICETDRGMRLLKEYRGTVRRLEFE' A
#
# COMPACT_ATOMS: atom_id res chain seq x y z
N MET A 1 -2.95 -3.07 -14.79
CA MET A 1 -2.70 -2.62 -13.40
C MET A 1 -1.45 -3.35 -12.95
N ASN A 2 -0.54 -2.78 -12.16
CA ASN A 2 0.70 -3.50 -11.81
C ASN A 2 0.37 -4.61 -10.81
N ASP A 3 0.55 -5.88 -11.19
CA ASP A 3 0.08 -7.04 -10.42
C ASP A 3 0.72 -7.11 -9.01
N ARG A 4 1.99 -6.72 -8.91
CA ARG A 4 2.76 -6.70 -7.64
C ARG A 4 2.12 -5.88 -6.50
N TYR A 5 1.34 -4.85 -6.82
CA TYR A 5 0.71 -4.00 -5.78
C TYR A 5 -0.65 -4.52 -5.36
N LEU A 6 -1.35 -5.23 -6.25
CA LEU A 6 -2.57 -5.96 -5.90
C LEU A 6 -2.21 -7.11 -4.95
N GLU A 7 -1.17 -7.88 -5.28
CA GLU A 7 -0.63 -8.93 -4.40
C GLU A 7 -0.25 -8.40 -3.00
N ALA A 8 0.33 -7.20 -2.93
CA ALA A 8 0.67 -6.58 -1.65
C ALA A 8 -0.57 -6.17 -0.84
N LEU A 9 -1.65 -5.73 -1.49
CA LEU A 9 -2.89 -5.34 -0.82
C LEU A 9 -3.66 -6.55 -0.29
N GLU A 10 -3.63 -7.68 -1.02
CA GLU A 10 -4.27 -8.94 -0.61
C GLU A 10 -3.69 -9.53 0.69
N GLN A 11 -2.47 -9.14 1.08
CA GLN A 11 -1.86 -9.56 2.35
C GLN A 11 -2.48 -8.88 3.58
N TYR A 12 -3.32 -7.87 3.38
CA TYR A 12 -3.98 -7.15 4.47
C TYR A 12 -5.45 -7.54 4.53
N GLU A 13 -5.96 -7.75 5.74
CA GLU A 13 -7.38 -7.99 6.00
C GLU A 13 -8.18 -6.67 5.86
N MET A 14 -8.32 -6.15 4.65
CA MET A 14 -9.12 -4.97 4.33
C MET A 14 -9.69 -5.05 2.92
N GLU A 15 -10.85 -4.45 2.70
CA GLU A 15 -11.46 -4.38 1.37
C GLU A 15 -11.06 -3.09 0.67
N VAL A 16 -10.39 -3.19 -0.48
CA VAL A 16 -9.95 -2.06 -1.28
C VAL A 16 -10.95 -1.78 -2.40
N THR A 17 -11.60 -0.62 -2.37
CA THR A 17 -12.62 -0.23 -3.34
C THR A 17 -12.04 0.52 -4.54
N THR A 18 -11.01 1.33 -4.32
CA THR A 18 -10.38 2.14 -5.36
C THR A 18 -8.89 2.34 -5.09
N VAL A 19 -8.08 2.24 -6.14
CA VAL A 19 -6.63 2.48 -6.09
C VAL A 19 -6.25 3.55 -7.11
N ARG A 20 -5.57 4.60 -6.65
CA ARG A 20 -5.10 5.71 -7.49
C ARG A 20 -3.59 5.89 -7.36
N LYS A 21 -2.89 6.08 -8.47
CA LYS A 21 -1.44 6.35 -8.48
C LYS A 21 -1.17 7.80 -8.08
N GLY A 22 -0.43 7.99 -6.99
CA GLY A 22 0.11 9.27 -6.55
C GLY A 22 1.60 9.43 -6.92
N ARG A 23 2.25 10.41 -6.30
CA ARG A 23 3.70 10.64 -6.46
C ARG A 23 4.49 9.67 -5.58
N GLY A 24 4.89 8.54 -6.17
CA GLY A 24 5.73 7.53 -5.50
C GLY A 24 4.96 6.61 -4.53
N ALA A 25 3.63 6.58 -4.60
CA ALA A 25 2.77 5.74 -3.78
C ALA A 25 1.41 5.50 -4.47
N TRP A 26 0.60 4.58 -3.94
CA TRP A 26 -0.84 4.50 -4.24
C TRP A 26 -1.67 4.97 -3.07
N ILE A 27 -2.75 5.64 -3.42
CA ILE A 27 -3.82 6.02 -2.50
C ILE A 27 -4.90 4.95 -2.64
N CYS A 28 -5.22 4.29 -1.53
CA CYS A 28 -6.17 3.21 -1.45
C CYS A 28 -7.38 3.68 -0.63
N GLU A 29 -8.55 3.69 -1.25
CA GLU A 29 -9.81 3.82 -0.52
C GLU A 29 -10.24 2.44 -0.04
N THR A 30 -10.44 2.28 1.27
CA THR A 30 -10.79 1.00 1.89
C THR A 30 -11.97 1.14 2.84
N ASP A 31 -12.56 0.01 3.22
CA ASP A 31 -13.59 -0.10 4.27
C ASP A 31 -13.14 0.46 5.64
N ARG A 32 -11.83 0.51 5.86
CA ARG A 32 -11.18 1.04 7.08
C ARG A 32 -10.62 2.45 6.90
N GLY A 33 -11.13 3.19 5.92
CA GLY A 33 -10.71 4.56 5.59
C GLY A 33 -9.62 4.64 4.53
N MET A 34 -9.04 5.83 4.36
CA MET A 34 -8.01 6.05 3.35
C MET A 34 -6.64 5.55 3.82
N ARG A 35 -5.94 4.79 2.97
CA ARG A 35 -4.60 4.24 3.23
C ARG A 35 -3.63 4.63 2.12
N LEU A 36 -2.34 4.63 2.45
CA LEU A 36 -1.26 4.91 1.50
C LEU A 36 -0.36 3.67 1.39
N LEU A 37 -0.26 3.10 0.19
CA LEU A 37 0.68 2.02 -0.11
C LEU A 37 1.94 2.60 -0.75
N LYS A 38 3.08 2.47 -0.08
CA LYS A 38 4.37 3.01 -0.51
C LYS A 38 5.46 1.95 -0.37
N GLU A 39 6.26 1.77 -1.41
CA GLU A 39 7.43 0.90 -1.36
C GLU A 39 8.49 1.52 -0.44
N TYR A 40 8.92 0.76 0.57
CA TYR A 40 10.05 1.12 1.40
C TYR A 40 11.35 0.62 0.75
N ARG A 41 12.34 1.52 0.58
CA ARG A 41 13.62 1.21 -0.08
C ARG A 41 14.79 0.98 0.89
N GLY A 42 14.54 1.07 2.20
CA GLY A 42 15.53 0.80 3.23
C GLY A 42 15.59 -0.68 3.63
N THR A 43 16.37 -0.96 4.68
CA THR A 43 16.43 -2.31 5.26
C THR A 43 15.23 -2.57 6.18
N VAL A 44 14.79 -3.82 6.30
CA VAL A 44 13.69 -4.19 7.22
C VAL A 44 13.97 -3.73 8.65
N ARG A 45 15.22 -3.84 9.11
CA ARG A 45 15.64 -3.33 10.44
C ARG A 45 15.41 -1.83 10.63
N ARG A 46 15.47 -1.03 9.56
CA ARG A 46 15.24 0.42 9.65
C ARG A 46 13.75 0.77 9.55
N LEU A 47 12.97 -0.07 8.86
CA LEU A 47 11.51 0.10 8.71
C LEU A 47 10.78 0.10 10.05
N GLU A 48 11.25 -0.67 11.04
CA GLU A 48 10.65 -0.70 12.38
C GLU A 48 10.71 0.64 13.14
N PHE A 49 11.53 1.59 12.66
CA PHE A 49 11.77 2.89 13.29
C PHE A 49 11.26 4.09 12.47
N GLU A 50 10.59 3.86 11.34
CA GLU A 50 9.95 4.92 10.52
C GLU A 50 8.43 4.91 10.68
#